data_AF-A0A2N2DZL7-F1
#
_entry.id   AF-A0A2N2DZL7-F1
#
_cell.length_a   1.000
_cell.length_b   1.000
_cell.length_c   1.000
_cell.angle_alpha   90.00
_cell.angle_beta   90.00
_cell.angle_gamma   90.00
#
_symmetry.space_group_name_H-M   'P 1'
#
loop_
_entity.id
_entity.type
_entity.pdbx_description
1 polymer ?
#
loop_
_entity_poly.entity_id
_entity_poly.type
_entity_poly.pdbx_seq_one_letter_code
_entity_poly.pdbx_strand_id
1 'polypeptide(L)'
;MMKIETYPLGVYQANCYVVSQDDQVLIIDPGSKSDYLISKIPESAKVLAVLLTHGHFDHFAAAADLAKHYDVDIYIHTEDEELLSDPLKNYSDHRNVTCVDRVTAFDDHYLKIGPFKINVFHTPGHSPGSVCYMIDSHLFVGDLLFKNSIGRTDLYKGSNFQMMESLQFICSLDGDIKVYPGHGPLTKLVLEKAQNPYILSLKRNHR
;
A
#
# COMPACT_ATOMS: atom_id res chain seq x y z
N MET A 1 15.89 -3.84 15.26
CA MET A 1 15.97 -4.56 13.95
C MET A 1 14.59 -4.52 13.30
N MET A 2 14.48 -4.29 11.98
CA MET A 2 13.17 -4.20 11.33
C MET A 2 12.51 -5.58 11.19
N LYS A 3 11.24 -5.69 11.61
CA LYS A 3 10.38 -6.86 11.47
C LYS A 3 9.13 -6.47 10.70
N ILE A 4 8.68 -7.32 9.79
CA ILE A 4 7.47 -7.10 8.98
C ILE A 4 6.57 -8.31 9.17
N GLU A 5 5.35 -8.07 9.63
CA GLU A 5 4.30 -9.07 9.77
C GLU A 5 3.19 -8.78 8.76
N THR A 6 2.71 -9.82 8.09
CA THR A 6 1.66 -9.72 7.09
C THR A 6 0.38 -10.36 7.61
N TYR A 7 -0.71 -9.62 7.54
CA TYR A 7 -2.04 -10.12 7.88
C TYR A 7 -2.94 -9.98 6.66
N PRO A 8 -3.31 -11.08 5.98
CA PRO A 8 -4.36 -11.07 4.97
C PRO A 8 -5.73 -10.89 5.65
N LEU A 9 -6.46 -9.85 5.28
CA LEU A 9 -7.67 -9.41 5.98
C LEU A 9 -8.90 -9.37 5.07
N GLY A 10 -10.07 -9.45 5.70
CA GLY A 10 -11.37 -9.39 5.02
C GLY A 10 -11.62 -10.53 4.02
N VAL A 11 -12.67 -10.37 3.21
CA VAL A 11 -13.03 -11.35 2.17
C VAL A 11 -12.14 -11.26 0.94
N TYR A 12 -11.48 -10.12 0.73
CA TYR A 12 -10.55 -9.86 -0.39
C TYR A 12 -9.13 -10.34 -0.08
N GLN A 13 -8.86 -10.73 1.17
CA GLN A 13 -7.53 -11.16 1.61
C GLN A 13 -6.45 -10.10 1.29
N ALA A 14 -6.80 -8.83 1.40
CA ALA A 14 -5.87 -7.71 1.25
C ALA A 14 -4.84 -7.77 2.39
N ASN A 15 -3.57 -7.62 2.03
CA ASN A 15 -2.45 -7.70 2.94
C ASN A 15 -2.29 -6.38 3.69
N CYS A 16 -2.58 -6.41 4.99
CA CYS A 16 -2.10 -5.40 5.92
C CYS A 16 -0.68 -5.77 6.38
N TYR A 17 0.20 -4.77 6.48
CA TYR A 17 1.53 -4.93 7.01
C TYR A 17 1.70 -4.18 8.32
N VAL A 18 2.23 -4.87 9.33
CA VAL A 18 2.72 -4.24 10.56
C VAL A 18 4.24 -4.24 10.50
N VAL A 19 4.82 -3.06 10.34
CA VAL A 19 6.26 -2.84 10.19
C VAL A 19 6.79 -2.28 11.50
N SER A 20 7.64 -3.02 12.20
CA SER A 20 8.20 -2.62 13.48
C SER A 20 9.71 -2.44 13.41
N GLN A 21 10.20 -1.39 14.05
CA GLN A 21 11.61 -1.18 14.33
C GLN A 21 11.74 -0.87 15.82
N ASP A 22 12.24 -1.87 16.55
CA ASP A 22 12.29 -1.88 18.01
C ASP A 22 10.85 -1.81 18.59
N ASP A 23 10.48 -0.79 19.36
CA ASP A 23 9.12 -0.60 19.88
C ASP A 23 8.22 0.26 18.98
N GLN A 24 8.75 0.83 17.90
CA GLN A 24 8.02 1.74 17.02
C GLN A 24 7.40 1.01 15.83
N VAL A 25 6.14 1.33 15.51
CA VAL A 25 5.32 0.58 14.54
C VAL A 25 4.67 1.50 13.51
N LEU A 26 4.69 1.07 12.26
CA LEU A 26 3.82 1.55 11.18
C LEU A 26 2.83 0.46 10.81
N ILE A 27 1.61 0.87 10.49
CA ILE A 27 0.58 -0.02 9.92
C ILE A 27 0.35 0.42 8.48
N ILE A 28 0.48 -0.50 7.54
CA ILE A 28 0.25 -0.23 6.11
C ILE A 28 -0.98 -1.03 5.67
N ASP A 29 -1.91 -0.36 4.99
CA ASP A 29 -3.13 -0.92 4.40
C ASP A 29 -4.01 -1.78 5.36
N PRO A 30 -4.46 -1.25 6.51
CA PRO A 30 -5.39 -1.97 7.39
C PRO A 30 -6.80 -2.08 6.77
N GLY A 31 -6.98 -3.11 5.95
CA GLY A 31 -8.20 -3.35 5.18
C GLY A 31 -9.43 -3.83 5.92
N SER A 32 -9.30 -4.37 7.14
CA SER A 32 -10.43 -4.89 7.94
C SER A 32 -9.96 -5.30 9.34
N LYS A 33 -10.88 -5.77 10.19
CA LYS A 33 -10.60 -6.43 11.49
C LYS A 33 -9.67 -5.63 12.42
N SER A 34 -10.01 -4.37 12.70
CA SER A 34 -9.28 -3.48 13.62
C SER A 34 -8.97 -4.14 14.97
N ASP A 35 -9.96 -4.74 15.64
CA ASP A 35 -9.77 -5.44 16.92
C ASP A 35 -8.74 -6.57 16.85
N TYR A 36 -8.72 -7.31 15.73
CA TYR A 36 -7.74 -8.37 15.53
C TYR A 36 -6.33 -7.79 15.41
N LEU A 37 -6.15 -6.72 14.63
CA LEU A 37 -4.86 -6.04 14.49
C LEU A 37 -4.38 -5.47 15.84
N ILE A 38 -5.27 -4.83 16.60
CA ILE A 38 -4.98 -4.34 17.96
C ILE A 38 -4.49 -5.48 18.84
N SER A 39 -5.13 -6.65 18.79
CA SER A 39 -4.71 -7.83 19.57
C SER A 39 -3.35 -8.43 19.16
N LYS A 40 -2.83 -8.07 17.97
CA LYS A 40 -1.54 -8.55 17.46
C LYS A 40 -0.40 -7.58 17.74
N ILE A 41 -0.70 -6.30 17.90
CA ILE A 41 0.29 -5.28 18.24
C ILE A 41 0.49 -5.29 19.76
N PRO A 42 1.72 -5.51 20.27
CA PRO A 42 1.98 -5.50 21.70
C PRO A 42 1.57 -4.17 22.33
N GLU A 43 1.00 -4.20 23.54
CA GLU A 43 0.62 -2.97 24.27
C GLU A 43 1.82 -2.04 24.54
N SER A 44 3.04 -2.58 24.60
CA SER A 44 4.27 -1.80 24.75
C SER A 44 4.74 -1.12 23.46
N ALA A 45 4.14 -1.45 22.31
CA ALA A 45 4.53 -0.88 21.03
C ALA A 45 3.92 0.52 20.84
N LYS A 46 4.71 1.43 20.29
CA LYS A 46 4.29 2.77 19.90
C LYS A 46 3.96 2.80 18.41
N VAL A 47 2.68 2.70 18.08
CA VAL A 47 2.20 2.95 16.72
C VAL A 47 2.40 4.44 16.40
N LEU A 48 2.96 4.73 15.23
CA LEU A 48 3.33 6.08 14.82
C LEU A 48 2.44 6.64 13.73
N ALA A 49 1.95 5.80 12.83
CA ALA A 49 1.11 6.20 11.71
C ALA A 49 0.41 4.98 11.07
N VAL A 50 -0.68 5.25 10.38
CA VAL A 50 -1.26 4.38 9.36
C VAL A 50 -0.87 4.95 7.99
N LEU A 51 -0.37 4.11 7.10
CA LEU A 51 -0.03 4.48 5.72
C LEU A 51 -0.94 3.72 4.76
N LEU A 52 -1.52 4.42 3.79
CA LEU A 52 -2.33 3.83 2.74
C LEU A 52 -1.56 3.88 1.43
N THR A 53 -1.46 2.74 0.74
CA THR A 53 -0.88 2.68 -0.60
C THR A 53 -1.85 3.28 -1.63
N HIS A 54 -3.15 3.16 -1.40
CA HIS A 54 -4.21 3.74 -2.22
C HIS A 54 -5.56 3.72 -1.49
N GLY A 55 -6.58 4.34 -2.10
CA GLY A 55 -7.89 4.61 -1.51
C GLY A 55 -8.98 3.57 -1.75
N HIS A 56 -8.68 2.30 -2.07
CA HIS A 56 -9.73 1.26 -2.13
C HIS A 56 -10.07 0.72 -0.74
N PHE A 57 -11.36 0.47 -0.49
CA PHE A 57 -11.87 0.20 0.85
C PHE A 57 -11.24 -1.01 1.53
N ASP A 58 -10.86 -2.04 0.78
CA ASP A 58 -10.22 -3.24 1.32
C ASP A 58 -8.77 -3.00 1.75
N HIS A 59 -8.23 -1.78 1.59
CA HIS A 59 -6.94 -1.36 2.13
C HIS A 59 -7.07 -0.38 3.31
N PHE A 60 -8.23 0.24 3.54
CA PHE A 60 -8.36 1.25 4.61
C PHE A 60 -9.55 1.05 5.56
N ALA A 61 -10.41 0.04 5.39
CA ALA A 61 -11.65 -0.03 6.18
C ALA A 61 -11.45 -0.12 7.71
N ALA A 62 -10.27 -0.50 8.19
CA ALA A 62 -9.93 -0.47 9.62
C ALA A 62 -9.02 0.71 10.02
N ALA A 63 -8.64 1.58 9.07
CA ALA A 63 -7.70 2.68 9.30
C ALA A 63 -8.23 3.69 10.33
N ALA A 64 -9.48 4.13 10.21
CA ALA A 64 -10.08 5.10 11.14
C ALA A 64 -10.11 4.58 12.59
N ASP A 65 -10.50 3.32 12.79
CA ASP A 65 -10.55 2.70 14.11
C ASP A 65 -9.15 2.61 14.75
N LEU A 66 -8.15 2.21 13.96
CA LEU A 66 -6.76 2.09 14.43
C LEU A 66 -6.16 3.46 14.71
N ALA A 67 -6.38 4.44 13.83
CA ALA A 67 -5.90 5.81 14.00
C ALA A 67 -6.48 6.44 15.26
N LYS A 68 -7.78 6.21 15.53
CA LYS A 68 -8.42 6.64 16.77
C LYS A 68 -7.89 5.91 18.00
N HIS A 69 -7.69 4.59 17.91
CA HIS A 69 -7.21 3.79 19.04
C HIS A 69 -5.78 4.18 19.46
N TYR A 70 -4.90 4.41 18.49
CA TYR A 70 -3.50 4.74 18.74
C TYR A 70 -3.19 6.25 18.76
N ASP A 71 -4.18 7.10 18.47
CA ASP A 71 -4.04 8.55 18.38
C ASP A 71 -2.99 9.01 17.33
N VAL A 72 -3.09 8.46 16.12
CA VAL A 72 -2.12 8.69 15.02
C VAL A 72 -2.81 9.15 13.73
N ASP A 73 -2.03 9.68 12.80
CA ASP A 73 -2.51 10.13 11.50
C ASP A 73 -2.54 9.00 10.46
N ILE A 74 -3.42 9.16 9.49
CA ILE A 74 -3.59 8.29 8.32
C ILE A 74 -3.06 9.02 7.11
N TYR A 75 -1.96 8.51 6.54
CA TYR A 75 -1.34 9.11 5.37
C TYR A 75 -1.89 8.49 4.09
N ILE A 76 -2.30 9.35 3.15
CA ILE A 76 -2.70 8.95 1.80
C ILE A 76 -2.22 9.99 0.79
N HIS A 77 -1.96 9.56 -0.44
CA HIS A 77 -1.65 10.48 -1.51
C HIS A 77 -2.84 11.42 -1.79
N THR A 78 -2.58 12.70 -2.05
CA THR A 78 -3.61 13.72 -2.32
C THR A 78 -4.58 13.31 -3.44
N GLU A 79 -4.08 12.66 -4.50
CA GLU A 79 -4.93 12.21 -5.62
C GLU A 79 -5.92 11.09 -5.26
N ASP A 80 -5.74 10.40 -4.13
CA ASP A 80 -6.65 9.36 -3.64
C ASP A 80 -7.45 9.77 -2.40
N GLU A 81 -7.21 10.97 -1.85
CA GLU A 81 -7.94 11.46 -0.68
C GLU A 81 -9.46 11.42 -0.90
N GLU A 82 -9.93 11.78 -2.10
CA GLU A 82 -11.36 11.78 -2.41
C GLU A 82 -12.00 10.39 -2.33
N LEU A 83 -11.24 9.32 -2.62
CA LEU A 83 -11.74 7.94 -2.57
C LEU A 83 -12.16 7.59 -1.13
N LEU A 84 -11.44 8.06 -0.11
CA LEU A 84 -11.75 7.73 1.28
C LEU A 84 -13.14 8.18 1.74
N SER A 85 -13.76 9.12 1.03
CA SER A 85 -15.07 9.70 1.38
C SER A 85 -16.22 9.22 0.48
N ASP A 86 -15.92 8.52 -0.62
CA ASP A 86 -16.91 8.18 -1.64
C ASP A 86 -17.00 6.65 -1.82
N PRO A 87 -18.03 6.00 -1.25
CA PRO A 87 -18.23 4.55 -1.32
C PRO A 87 -18.31 3.97 -2.74
N LEU A 88 -18.74 4.75 -3.73
CA LEU A 88 -18.80 4.30 -5.12
C LEU A 88 -17.40 4.29 -5.75
N LYS A 89 -16.58 5.30 -5.45
CA LYS A 89 -15.21 5.40 -5.97
C LYS A 89 -14.25 4.45 -5.28
N ASN A 90 -14.40 4.24 -3.97
CA ASN A 90 -13.54 3.33 -3.21
C ASN A 90 -13.97 1.86 -3.25
N TYR A 91 -15.06 1.52 -3.94
CA TYR A 91 -15.61 0.17 -4.08
C TYR A 91 -16.18 -0.49 -2.81
N SER A 92 -16.39 0.26 -1.73
CA SER A 92 -17.16 -0.26 -0.60
C SER A 92 -18.66 -0.41 -0.93
N ASP A 93 -19.17 0.39 -1.88
CA ASP A 93 -20.54 0.36 -2.38
C ASP A 93 -21.55 0.38 -1.21
N HIS A 94 -22.44 -0.60 -1.13
CA HIS A 94 -23.46 -0.75 -0.09
C HIS A 94 -22.90 -0.96 1.33
N ARG A 95 -21.59 -1.20 1.48
CA ARG A 95 -20.93 -1.25 2.80
C ARG A 95 -20.68 0.14 3.39
N ASN A 96 -20.74 1.18 2.57
CA ASN A 96 -20.66 2.59 2.99
C ASN A 96 -19.45 2.89 3.88
N VAL A 97 -18.28 2.38 3.49
CA VAL A 97 -17.03 2.56 4.25
C VAL A 97 -16.42 3.90 3.86
N THR A 98 -16.11 4.71 4.87
CA THR A 98 -15.44 6.01 4.71
C THR A 98 -14.38 6.20 5.78
N CYS A 99 -13.38 7.02 5.50
CA CYS A 99 -12.29 7.34 6.43
C CYS A 99 -11.81 8.78 6.20
N VAL A 100 -12.42 9.73 6.90
CA VAL A 100 -12.13 11.17 6.73
C VAL A 100 -11.52 11.82 7.97
N ASP A 101 -11.50 11.11 9.09
CA ASP A 101 -10.91 11.59 10.33
C ASP A 101 -9.41 11.27 10.39
N ARG A 102 -8.61 12.17 10.96
CA ARG A 102 -7.15 12.05 11.10
C ARG A 102 -6.38 11.80 9.78
N VAL A 103 -6.96 12.18 8.63
CA VAL A 103 -6.33 12.03 7.32
C VAL A 103 -5.32 13.15 7.09
N THR A 104 -4.10 12.75 6.72
CA THR A 104 -3.01 13.62 6.27
C THR A 104 -2.73 13.30 4.81
N ALA A 105 -3.33 14.08 3.90
CA ALA A 105 -3.07 13.99 2.48
C ALA A 105 -1.68 14.56 2.15
N PHE A 106 -0.91 13.88 1.30
CA PHE A 106 0.44 14.29 0.93
C PHE A 106 0.76 14.06 -0.56
N ASP A 107 1.78 14.74 -1.07
CA ASP A 107 2.34 14.59 -2.43
C ASP A 107 3.89 14.52 -2.38
N ASP A 108 4.43 14.29 -1.18
CA ASP A 108 5.86 14.21 -0.93
C ASP A 108 6.44 12.87 -1.39
N HIS A 109 7.65 12.91 -1.94
CA HIS A 109 8.41 11.71 -2.32
C HIS A 109 9.15 11.06 -1.14
N TYR A 110 9.02 11.60 0.08
CA TYR A 110 9.72 11.12 1.25
C TYR A 110 9.00 11.44 2.56
N LEU A 111 8.87 10.43 3.43
CA LEU A 111 8.32 10.57 4.78
C LEU A 111 9.35 10.14 5.82
N LYS A 112 9.42 10.88 6.92
CA LYS A 112 10.20 10.51 8.11
C LYS A 112 9.29 10.40 9.31
N ILE A 113 9.00 9.17 9.73
CA ILE A 113 8.09 8.88 10.83
C ILE A 113 8.87 8.07 11.87
N GLY A 114 9.20 8.70 13.00
CA GLY A 114 10.10 8.10 14.00
C GLY A 114 11.45 7.64 13.37
N PRO A 115 11.84 6.36 13.49
CA PRO A 115 13.07 5.83 12.92
C PRO A 115 12.94 5.50 11.42
N PHE A 116 11.71 5.43 10.90
CA PHE A 116 11.45 4.99 9.54
C PHE A 116 11.77 6.12 8.55
N LYS A 117 12.66 5.81 7.61
CA LYS A 117 12.96 6.63 6.44
C LYS A 117 12.27 6.00 5.24
N ILE A 118 11.22 6.64 4.75
CA ILE A 118 10.32 6.06 3.76
C ILE A 118 10.46 6.85 2.48
N ASN A 119 11.04 6.25 1.44
CA ASN A 119 10.93 6.84 0.11
C ASN A 119 9.55 6.48 -0.45
N VAL A 120 8.83 7.48 -0.93
CA VAL A 120 7.50 7.31 -1.52
C VAL A 120 7.60 7.49 -3.01
N PHE A 121 7.11 6.50 -3.75
CA PHE A 121 7.04 6.53 -5.19
C PHE A 121 5.58 6.65 -5.61
N HIS A 122 5.21 7.76 -6.26
CA HIS A 122 3.90 7.87 -6.89
C HIS A 122 3.85 6.93 -8.10
N THR A 123 2.93 5.98 -8.05
CA THR A 123 2.80 4.88 -9.02
C THR A 123 1.34 4.73 -9.45
N PRO A 124 0.77 5.73 -10.16
CA PRO A 124 -0.62 5.71 -10.60
C PRO A 124 -0.90 4.59 -11.60
N GLY A 125 -2.17 4.27 -11.77
CA GLY A 125 -2.67 3.39 -12.82
C GLY A 125 -3.69 2.36 -12.33
N HIS A 126 -3.52 1.84 -11.11
CA HIS A 126 -4.58 1.10 -10.43
C HIS A 126 -5.64 2.06 -9.88
N SER A 127 -5.15 3.11 -9.21
CA SER A 127 -5.87 4.30 -8.77
C SER A 127 -5.00 5.53 -9.06
N PRO A 128 -5.54 6.76 -9.05
CA PRO A 128 -4.76 7.96 -9.35
C PRO A 128 -3.69 8.26 -8.28
N GLY A 129 -4.00 8.07 -7.00
CA GLY A 129 -3.08 8.31 -5.88
C GLY A 129 -2.31 7.07 -5.41
N SER A 130 -2.23 6.00 -6.20
CA SER A 130 -1.44 4.82 -5.82
C SER A 130 0.02 5.18 -5.57
N VAL A 131 0.58 4.74 -4.44
CA VAL A 131 2.00 4.91 -4.08
C VAL A 131 2.63 3.59 -3.66
N CYS A 132 3.95 3.49 -3.85
CA CYS A 132 4.78 2.47 -3.24
C CYS A 132 5.64 3.07 -2.11
N TYR A 133 5.73 2.38 -0.98
CA TYR A 133 6.59 2.77 0.15
C TYR A 133 7.85 1.89 0.17
N MET A 134 9.03 2.51 0.07
CA MET A 134 10.31 1.82 0.23
C MET A 134 10.92 2.13 1.60
N ILE A 135 11.13 1.08 2.40
CA ILE A 135 11.83 1.13 3.69
C ILE A 135 12.99 0.15 3.63
N ASP A 136 14.22 0.67 3.65
CA ASP A 136 15.44 -0.08 3.33
C ASP A 136 15.34 -0.81 1.98
N SER A 137 15.29 -2.16 1.99
CA SER A 137 15.12 -3.01 0.81
C SER A 137 13.75 -3.70 0.73
N HIS A 138 12.75 -3.15 1.42
CA HIS A 138 11.39 -3.67 1.49
C HIS A 138 10.44 -2.67 0.84
N LEU A 139 9.85 -3.07 -0.28
CA LEU A 139 8.97 -2.25 -1.10
C LEU A 139 7.53 -2.72 -0.94
N PHE A 140 6.69 -1.91 -0.31
CA PHE A 140 5.25 -2.11 -0.20
C PHE A 140 4.57 -1.44 -1.39
N VAL A 141 3.95 -2.23 -2.26
CA VAL A 141 3.54 -1.77 -3.60
C VAL A 141 2.03 -1.62 -3.77
N GLY A 142 1.25 -1.91 -2.73
CA GLY A 142 -0.20 -2.01 -2.84
C GLY A 142 -0.58 -2.84 -4.06
N ASP A 143 -1.50 -2.31 -4.85
CA ASP A 143 -2.04 -3.00 -6.02
C ASP A 143 -1.30 -2.69 -7.33
N LEU A 144 -0.03 -2.27 -7.27
CA LEU A 144 0.78 -2.11 -8.47
C LEU A 144 1.24 -3.46 -9.05
N LEU A 145 2.00 -4.23 -8.25
CA LEU A 145 2.73 -5.41 -8.69
C LEU A 145 2.47 -6.60 -7.78
N PHE A 146 2.04 -7.72 -8.36
CA PHE A 146 1.82 -8.99 -7.67
C PHE A 146 2.80 -10.04 -8.17
N LYS A 147 2.91 -11.17 -7.46
CA LYS A 147 3.67 -12.31 -7.96
C LYS A 147 3.09 -12.82 -9.28
N ASN A 148 3.83 -12.65 -10.37
CA ASN A 148 3.45 -12.99 -11.75
C ASN A 148 2.16 -12.31 -12.26
N SER A 149 1.73 -11.19 -11.66
CA SER A 149 0.58 -10.41 -12.11
C SER A 149 0.75 -8.93 -11.77
N ILE A 150 -0.24 -8.11 -12.11
CA ILE A 150 -0.33 -6.67 -11.78
C ILE A 150 -1.75 -6.36 -11.29
N GLY A 151 -1.94 -5.17 -10.71
CA GLY A 151 -3.28 -4.67 -10.40
C GLY A 151 -4.15 -4.46 -11.63
N ARG A 152 -5.46 -4.48 -11.41
CA ARG A 152 -6.43 -4.13 -12.45
C ARG A 152 -6.43 -2.61 -12.71
N THR A 153 -6.76 -2.20 -13.91
CA THR A 153 -6.68 -0.79 -14.35
C THR A 153 -7.98 -0.29 -14.98
N ASP A 154 -9.07 -1.02 -14.80
CA ASP A 154 -10.42 -0.76 -15.33
C ASP A 154 -11.36 -0.20 -14.24
N LEU A 155 -10.77 0.34 -13.17
CA LEU A 155 -11.46 0.95 -12.04
C LEU A 155 -11.61 2.48 -12.21
N TYR A 156 -12.17 3.15 -11.19
CA TYR A 156 -12.36 4.58 -11.16
C TYR A 156 -11.02 5.28 -11.34
N LYS A 157 -10.90 6.05 -12.43
CA LYS A 157 -9.64 6.68 -12.87
C LYS A 157 -8.46 5.70 -13.02
N GLY A 158 -8.72 4.41 -13.14
CA GLY A 158 -7.73 3.42 -13.52
C GLY A 158 -7.22 3.68 -14.94
N SER A 159 -5.93 3.43 -15.16
CA SER A 159 -5.24 3.72 -16.42
C SER A 159 -4.16 2.69 -16.69
N ASN A 160 -4.35 1.90 -17.75
CA ASN A 160 -3.35 0.92 -18.17
C ASN A 160 -2.04 1.58 -18.60
N PHE A 161 -2.13 2.76 -19.25
CA PHE A 161 -0.96 3.53 -19.67
C PHE A 161 -0.10 3.92 -18.46
N GLN A 162 -0.71 4.56 -17.45
CA GLN A 162 0.01 4.96 -16.23
C GLN A 162 0.53 3.75 -15.45
N MET A 163 -0.24 2.65 -15.38
CA MET A 163 0.22 1.39 -14.77
C MET A 163 1.50 0.89 -15.43
N MET A 164 1.59 0.93 -16.76
CA MET A 164 2.79 0.51 -17.48
C MET A 164 3.99 1.43 -17.20
N GLU A 165 3.78 2.75 -17.14
CA GLU A 165 4.83 3.73 -16.77
C GLU A 165 5.32 3.51 -15.34
N SER A 166 4.40 3.32 -14.39
CA SER A 166 4.69 3.02 -12.99
C SER A 166 5.47 1.71 -12.83
N LEU A 167 5.08 0.66 -13.54
CA LEU A 167 5.81 -0.61 -13.55
C LEU A 167 7.21 -0.46 -14.16
N GLN A 168 7.36 0.34 -15.23
CA GLN A 168 8.66 0.60 -15.84
C GLN A 168 9.59 1.31 -14.86
N PHE A 169 9.09 2.32 -14.14
CA PHE A 169 9.84 3.02 -13.10
C PHE A 169 10.22 2.10 -11.94
N ILE A 170 9.28 1.36 -11.36
CA ILE A 170 9.61 0.43 -10.26
C ILE A 170 10.59 -0.66 -10.73
N CYS A 171 10.47 -1.12 -11.98
CA CYS A 171 11.41 -2.07 -12.57
C CYS A 171 12.77 -1.48 -12.91
N SER A 172 12.97 -0.16 -12.89
CA SER A 172 14.30 0.44 -13.03
C SER A 172 15.08 0.49 -11.70
N LEU A 173 14.45 0.22 -10.56
CA LEU A 173 15.12 0.19 -9.26
C LEU A 173 16.09 -0.99 -9.16
N ASP A 174 17.28 -0.75 -8.63
CA ASP A 174 18.31 -1.78 -8.44
C ASP A 174 18.36 -2.29 -6.98
N GLY A 175 18.97 -3.46 -6.78
CA GLY A 175 19.17 -4.08 -5.46
C GLY A 175 18.32 -5.34 -5.20
N ASP A 176 18.59 -6.01 -4.08
CA ASP A 176 17.79 -7.16 -3.61
C ASP A 176 16.52 -6.67 -2.89
N ILE A 177 15.57 -6.19 -3.69
CA ILE A 177 14.30 -5.63 -3.20
C ILE A 177 13.27 -6.74 -3.03
N LYS A 178 12.74 -6.87 -1.81
CA LYS A 178 11.55 -7.66 -1.50
C LYS A 178 10.30 -6.84 -1.79
N VAL A 179 9.32 -7.45 -2.45
CA VAL A 179 8.08 -6.79 -2.89
C VAL A 179 6.91 -7.35 -2.09
N TYR A 180 6.25 -6.47 -1.36
CA TYR A 180 5.11 -6.71 -0.47
C TYR A 180 3.84 -6.22 -1.17
N PRO A 181 3.10 -7.10 -1.85
CA PRO A 181 1.92 -6.74 -2.63
C PRO A 181 0.65 -6.55 -1.79
N GLY A 182 -0.27 -5.71 -2.26
CA GLY A 182 -1.60 -5.57 -1.69
C GLY A 182 -2.38 -6.89 -1.60
N HIS A 183 -2.15 -7.83 -2.52
CA HIS A 183 -2.73 -9.17 -2.47
C HIS A 183 -1.71 -10.27 -2.80
N GLY A 184 -1.94 -11.45 -2.21
CA GLY A 184 -1.16 -12.64 -2.52
C GLY A 184 0.22 -12.66 -1.83
N PRO A 185 1.13 -13.53 -2.29
CA PRO A 185 2.39 -13.79 -1.59
C PRO A 185 3.47 -12.74 -1.87
N LEU A 186 4.37 -12.57 -0.89
CA LEU A 186 5.66 -11.90 -1.05
C LEU A 186 6.41 -12.40 -2.30
N THR A 187 7.04 -11.48 -3.03
CA THR A 187 7.95 -11.80 -4.13
C THR A 187 9.24 -10.96 -4.04
N LYS A 188 10.11 -11.08 -5.04
CA LYS A 188 11.31 -10.25 -5.20
C LYS A 188 11.26 -9.53 -6.53
N LEU A 189 11.68 -8.27 -6.55
CA LEU A 189 11.64 -7.46 -7.77
C LEU A 189 12.45 -8.11 -8.90
N VAL A 190 13.61 -8.72 -8.58
CA VAL A 190 14.43 -9.45 -9.56
C VAL A 190 13.69 -10.62 -10.22
N LEU A 191 12.82 -11.31 -9.48
CA LEU A 191 12.03 -12.42 -10.03
C LEU A 191 10.93 -11.87 -10.95
N GLU A 192 10.22 -10.83 -10.52
CA GLU A 192 9.16 -10.21 -11.33
C GLU A 192 9.71 -9.61 -12.62
N LYS A 193 10.88 -8.94 -12.59
CA LYS A 193 11.56 -8.44 -13.80
C LYS A 193 11.89 -9.54 -14.82
N ALA A 194 12.06 -10.78 -14.37
CA ALA A 194 12.47 -11.92 -15.17
C ALA A 194 11.31 -12.83 -15.61
N GLN A 195 10.21 -12.86 -14.85
CA GLN A 195 9.16 -13.88 -14.99
C GLN A 195 7.76 -13.29 -15.16
N ASN A 196 7.50 -12.07 -14.69
CA ASN A 196 6.16 -11.51 -14.73
C ASN A 196 5.75 -11.21 -16.18
N PRO A 197 4.67 -11.81 -16.69
CA PRO A 197 4.30 -11.70 -18.11
C PRO A 197 3.99 -10.25 -18.54
N TYR A 198 3.48 -9.41 -17.63
CA TYR A 198 3.18 -8.01 -17.88
C TYR A 198 4.44 -7.14 -17.94
N ILE A 199 5.48 -7.48 -17.17
CA ILE A 199 6.78 -6.77 -17.24
C ILE A 199 7.57 -7.21 -18.48
N LEU A 200 7.47 -8.48 -18.86
CA LEU A 200 8.16 -9.00 -20.04
C LEU A 200 7.63 -8.40 -21.35
N SER A 201 6.33 -8.06 -21.42
CA SER A 201 5.75 -7.41 -22.59
C SER A 201 6.26 -5.97 -22.77
N LEU A 202 6.52 -5.22 -21.69
CA LEU A 202 7.13 -3.88 -21.74
C LEU A 202 8.46 -3.89 -22.50
N LYS A 203 9.32 -4.89 -22.24
CA LYS A 203 10.64 -5.02 -22.87
C LYS A 203 10.57 -5.33 -24.37
N ARG A 204 9.45 -5.89 -24.86
CA ARG A 204 9.27 -6.27 -26.26
C ARG A 204 8.80 -5.10 -27.13
N ASN A 205 8.11 -4.12 -26.55
CA ASN A 205 7.60 -2.95 -27.28
C ASN A 205 8.66 -1.85 -27.48
N HIS A 206 9.85 -2.00 -26.89
CA HIS A 206 10.99 -1.09 -27.04
C HIS A 206 12.16 -1.72 -27.84
N ARG A 207 11.93 -2.83 -28.54
CA ARG A 207 12.85 -3.40 -29.53
C ARG A 207 12.28 -3.22 -30.93
#